data_AF-A0A922S456-F1
#
_entry.id   AF-A0A922S456-F1
#
_cell.length_a   1.000
_cell.length_b   1.000
_cell.length_c   1.000
_cell.angle_alpha   90.00
_cell.angle_beta   90.00
_cell.angle_gamma   90.00
#
_symmetry.space_group_name_H-M   'P 1'
#
loop_
_entity.id
_entity.type
_entity.pdbx_description
1 polymer ?
#
loop_
_entity_poly.entity_id
_entity_poly.type
_entity_poly.pdbx_seq_one_letter_code
_entity_poly.pdbx_strand_id
1 'polypeptide(L)'
;MSNRQILAKALVRSVLLYGSETLPVRVNDIHRLLVFDHRCLQNIVRISWDHRVNNAVVRKRVLGKDGKSIDDVVKLHQLRWLGHVLRIPNHRLSRRAIFYGVGVDWKKARSGQTKTWRKSIKSLTSGLSHVGRCTLPGWDLRNESNRWLETLNDMAQNSLQWRRCIHSLCSPKF
;
A
#
# COMPACT_ATOMS: atom_id res chain seq x y z
N MET A 1 23.53 14.40 0.13
CA MET A 1 22.16 14.58 -0.41
C MET A 1 21.96 16.04 -0.72
N SER A 2 21.54 16.40 -1.92
CA SER A 2 21.29 17.81 -2.30
C SER A 2 19.94 18.29 -1.76
N ASN A 3 19.82 19.56 -1.33
CA ASN A 3 18.57 20.15 -0.82
C ASN A 3 17.35 19.93 -1.74
N ARG A 4 17.57 19.87 -3.06
CA ARG A 4 16.51 19.57 -4.05
C ARG A 4 15.95 18.15 -3.92
N GLN A 5 16.78 17.17 -3.58
CA GLN A 5 16.34 15.78 -3.37
C GLN A 5 15.50 15.65 -2.09
N ILE A 6 15.87 16.38 -1.04
CA ILE A 6 15.14 16.41 0.23
C ILE A 6 13.76 17.02 0.03
N LEU A 7 13.68 18.18 -0.63
CA LEU A 7 12.42 18.87 -0.90
C LEU A 7 11.48 18.05 -1.79
N ALA A 8 11.99 17.42 -2.85
CA ALA A 8 11.17 16.55 -3.70
C ALA A 8 10.63 15.33 -2.94
N LYS A 9 11.44 14.71 -2.09
CA LYS A 9 11.01 13.58 -1.25
C LYS A 9 9.99 14.00 -0.19
N ALA A 10 10.17 15.17 0.41
CA ALA A 10 9.36 15.62 1.54
C ALA A 10 8.05 16.29 1.11
N LEU A 11 8.00 16.98 -0.03
CA LEU A 11 6.83 17.75 -0.48
C LEU A 11 6.08 17.05 -1.61
N VAL A 12 6.78 16.63 -2.66
CA VAL A 12 6.11 16.05 -3.84
C VAL A 12 5.55 14.68 -3.48
N ARG A 13 6.35 13.80 -2.87
CA ARG A 13 5.86 12.48 -2.50
C ARG A 13 4.82 12.51 -1.39
N SER A 14 4.94 13.39 -0.38
CA SER A 14 3.95 13.46 0.70
C SER A 14 2.57 13.90 0.19
N VAL A 15 2.52 14.91 -0.67
CA VAL A 15 1.26 15.40 -1.27
C VAL A 15 0.65 14.34 -2.19
N LEU A 16 1.46 13.66 -3.02
CA LEU A 16 0.98 12.57 -3.87
C LEU A 16 0.42 11.39 -3.06
N LEU A 17 0.98 11.12 -1.88
CA LEU A 17 0.66 9.96 -1.07
C LEU A 17 -0.48 10.19 -0.08
N TYR A 18 -0.82 11.43 0.24
CA TYR A 18 -1.82 11.78 1.25
C TYR A 18 -3.16 11.05 1.05
N GLY A 19 -3.65 10.94 -0.20
CA GLY A 19 -4.90 10.25 -0.52
C GLY A 19 -4.78 8.73 -0.65
N SER A 20 -3.57 8.17 -0.72
CA SER A 20 -3.34 6.74 -0.99
C SER A 20 -3.53 5.84 0.24
N GLU A 21 -3.56 6.44 1.43
CA GLU A 21 -3.69 5.77 2.72
C GLU A 21 -5.10 5.32 3.06
N THR A 22 -6.11 6.03 2.57
CA THR A 22 -7.51 5.86 3.00
C THR A 22 -8.44 5.43 1.87
N LEU A 23 -7.98 5.47 0.61
CA LEU A 23 -8.78 5.17 -0.58
C LEU A 23 -8.24 3.94 -1.34
N PRO A 24 -9.13 3.12 -1.94
CA PRO A 24 -8.70 2.00 -2.76
C PRO A 24 -7.99 2.52 -4.01
N VAL A 25 -6.66 2.44 -4.01
CA VAL A 25 -5.83 2.90 -5.12
C VAL A 25 -5.95 1.91 -6.28
N ARG A 26 -6.36 2.38 -7.48
CA ARG A 26 -6.42 1.50 -8.66
C ARG A 26 -5.01 1.27 -9.18
N VAL A 27 -4.82 0.14 -9.86
CA VAL A 27 -3.55 -0.17 -10.55
C VAL A 27 -3.20 0.94 -11.56
N ASN A 28 -4.20 1.50 -12.24
CA ASN A 28 -4.00 2.62 -13.15
C ASN A 28 -3.55 3.91 -12.44
N ASP A 29 -4.05 4.16 -11.22
CA ASP A 29 -3.64 5.33 -10.43
C ASP A 29 -2.19 5.16 -9.96
N ILE A 30 -1.81 3.96 -9.52
CA ILE A 30 -0.41 3.62 -9.19
C ILE A 30 0.48 3.81 -10.42
N HIS A 31 0.05 3.35 -11.60
CA HIS A 31 0.82 3.51 -12.84
C HIS A 31 1.04 4.98 -13.19
N ARG A 32 -0.01 5.81 -13.10
CA ARG A 32 0.09 7.27 -13.31
C ARG A 32 1.04 7.92 -12.31
N LEU A 33 0.96 7.54 -11.04
CA LEU A 33 1.86 8.01 -9.98
C LEU A 33 3.31 7.60 -10.24
N LEU A 34 3.55 6.37 -10.72
CA LEU A 34 4.87 5.87 -11.07
C LEU A 34 5.48 6.66 -12.24
N VAL A 35 4.70 6.92 -13.29
CA VAL A 35 5.15 7.72 -14.44
C VAL A 35 5.49 9.15 -14.01
N PHE A 36 4.64 9.75 -13.16
CA PHE A 36 4.87 11.09 -12.64
C PHE A 36 6.14 11.17 -11.78
N ASP A 37 6.30 10.27 -10.80
CA ASP A 37 7.49 10.21 -9.94
C ASP A 37 8.75 10.00 -10.77
N HIS A 38 8.69 9.12 -11.76
CA HIS A 38 9.83 8.90 -12.64
C HIS A 38 10.23 10.17 -13.40
N ARG A 39 9.26 10.91 -13.95
CA ARG A 39 9.50 12.20 -14.63
C ARG A 39 10.10 13.24 -13.67
N CYS A 40 9.61 13.32 -12.44
CA CYS A 40 10.18 14.19 -11.41
C CYS A 40 11.63 13.81 -11.07
N LEU A 41 11.91 12.51 -10.91
CA LEU A 41 13.26 12.02 -10.60
C LEU A 41 14.24 12.29 -11.75
N GLN A 42 13.82 12.11 -13.01
CA GLN A 42 14.64 12.46 -14.18
C GLN A 42 14.96 13.96 -14.21
N ASN A 43 13.97 14.81 -13.92
CA ASN A 43 14.16 16.26 -13.88
C ASN A 43 15.15 16.68 -12.78
N ILE A 44 15.13 16.02 -11.62
CA ILE A 44 16.05 16.30 -10.51
C ILE A 44 17.51 15.96 -10.88
N VAL A 45 17.73 14.88 -11.62
CA VAL A 45 19.07 14.44 -12.06
C VAL A 45 19.49 15.10 -13.38
N ARG A 46 18.61 15.89 -14.01
CA ARG A 46 18.82 16.48 -15.35
C ARG A 46 19.17 15.43 -16.42
N ILE A 47 18.52 14.26 -16.34
CA ILE A 47 18.68 13.22 -17.36
C ILE A 47 17.70 13.53 -18.49
N SER A 48 18.21 13.70 -19.71
CA SER A 48 17.39 13.87 -20.90
C SER A 48 16.71 12.55 -21.29
N TRP A 49 15.61 12.64 -22.03
CA TRP A 49 14.90 11.46 -22.54
C TRP A 49 15.77 10.56 -23.44
N ASP A 50 16.79 11.14 -24.07
CA ASP A 50 17.75 10.47 -24.95
C ASP A 50 18.66 9.47 -24.20
N HIS A 51 18.92 9.72 -22.92
CA HIS A 51 19.64 8.77 -22.09
C HIS A 51 18.70 7.62 -21.71
N ARG A 52 18.78 6.50 -22.44
CA ARG A 52 18.08 5.22 -22.15
C ARG A 52 18.56 4.57 -20.83
N VAL A 53 18.33 5.23 -19.70
CA VAL A 53 18.73 4.77 -18.36
C VAL A 53 17.60 3.99 -17.70
N ASN A 54 17.91 2.84 -17.13
CA ASN A 54 16.94 2.04 -16.39
C ASN A 54 16.36 2.81 -15.18
N ASN A 55 15.04 2.75 -15.00
CA ASN A 55 14.30 3.38 -13.90
C ASN A 55 14.84 3.01 -12.50
N ALA A 56 15.40 1.82 -12.33
CA ALA A 56 16.05 1.40 -11.08
C ALA A 56 17.33 2.19 -10.80
N VAL A 57 18.11 2.49 -11.84
CA VAL A 57 19.38 3.25 -11.73
C VAL A 57 19.09 4.72 -11.40
N VAL A 58 18.10 5.33 -12.06
CA VAL A 58 17.66 6.70 -11.75
C VAL A 58 17.20 6.80 -10.29
N ARG A 59 16.39 5.84 -9.83
CA ARG A 59 15.94 5.78 -8.43
C ARG A 59 17.10 5.60 -7.46
N LYS A 60 18.03 4.69 -7.72
CA LYS A 60 19.21 4.47 -6.86
C LYS A 60 20.10 5.71 -6.77
N ARG A 61 20.25 6.47 -7.86
CA ARG A 61 20.99 7.75 -7.87
C ARG A 61 20.32 8.86 -7.05
N VAL A 62 18.98 8.98 -7.12
CA VAL A 62 18.26 10.06 -6.41
C VAL A 62 17.96 9.70 -4.95
N LEU A 63 17.52 8.47 -4.71
CA LEU A 63 16.95 8.02 -3.43
C LEU A 63 17.95 7.19 -2.59
N GLY A 64 19.09 6.80 -3.17
CA GLY A 64 20.12 6.03 -2.47
C GLY A 64 19.76 4.56 -2.27
N LYS A 65 20.33 3.95 -1.22
CA LYS A 65 20.11 2.53 -0.84
C LYS A 65 18.64 2.23 -0.50
N ASP A 66 17.88 3.22 -0.05
CA ASP A 66 16.45 3.11 0.28
C ASP A 66 15.52 3.47 -0.89
N GLY A 67 15.95 3.20 -2.13
CA GLY A 67 15.25 3.56 -3.37
C GLY A 67 13.92 2.84 -3.62
N LYS A 68 13.05 2.80 -2.61
CA LYS A 68 11.69 2.27 -2.68
C LYS A 68 10.91 2.98 -3.77
N SER A 69 10.23 2.19 -4.59
CA SER A 69 9.30 2.71 -5.57
C SER A 69 8.12 3.39 -4.87
N ILE A 70 7.39 4.24 -5.59
CA ILE A 70 6.14 4.79 -5.03
C ILE A 70 5.17 3.67 -4.66
N ASP A 71 5.09 2.60 -5.44
CA ASP A 71 4.17 1.51 -5.11
C ASP A 71 4.54 0.83 -3.78
N ASP A 72 5.82 0.63 -3.48
CA ASP A 72 6.27 0.11 -2.19
C ASP A 72 5.96 1.06 -1.03
N VAL A 73 6.10 2.37 -1.27
CA VAL A 73 5.77 3.40 -0.27
C VAL A 73 4.26 3.43 -0.02
N VAL A 74 3.44 3.40 -1.07
CA VAL A 74 1.98 3.33 -0.94
C VAL A 74 1.59 2.09 -0.15
N LYS A 75 2.08 0.90 -0.53
CA LYS A 75 1.81 -0.37 0.18
C LYS A 75 2.19 -0.26 1.67
N LEU A 76 3.37 0.29 1.96
CA LEU A 76 3.84 0.48 3.33
C LEU A 76 2.93 1.40 4.14
N HIS A 77 2.51 2.52 3.55
CA HIS A 77 1.60 3.47 4.19
C HIS A 77 0.23 2.85 4.46
N GLN A 78 -0.34 2.12 3.49
CA GLN A 78 -1.59 1.39 3.65
C GLN A 78 -1.51 0.33 4.75
N LEU A 79 -0.40 -0.41 4.86
CA LEU A 79 -0.21 -1.40 5.93
C LEU A 79 0.03 -0.75 7.30
N ARG A 80 0.71 0.39 7.37
CA ARG A 80 0.86 1.16 8.62
C ARG A 80 -0.50 1.67 9.12
N TRP A 81 -1.29 2.26 8.22
CA TRP A 81 -2.65 2.71 8.50
C TRP A 81 -3.55 1.54 8.91
N LEU A 82 -3.49 0.41 8.20
CA LEU A 82 -4.22 -0.80 8.55
C LEU A 82 -3.91 -1.26 9.98
N GLY A 83 -2.63 -1.31 10.35
CA GLY A 83 -2.23 -1.67 11.72
C GLY A 83 -2.74 -0.69 12.77
N HIS A 84 -2.82 0.61 12.44
CA HIS A 84 -3.45 1.60 13.30
C HIS A 84 -4.94 1.31 13.48
N VAL A 85 -5.69 1.12 12.38
CA VAL A 85 -7.13 0.81 12.42
C VAL A 85 -7.43 -0.50 13.16
N LEU A 86 -6.59 -1.53 13.01
CA LEU A 86 -6.75 -2.81 13.71
C LEU A 86 -6.50 -2.70 15.22
N ARG A 87 -5.73 -1.70 15.68
CA ARG A 87 -5.56 -1.43 17.12
C ARG A 87 -6.70 -0.62 17.72
N ILE A 88 -7.50 0.06 16.89
CA ILE A 88 -8.70 0.76 17.36
C ILE A 88 -9.75 -0.28 17.77
N PRO A 89 -10.42 -0.16 18.94
CA PRO A 89 -11.39 -1.17 19.36
C PRO A 89 -12.64 -1.22 18.46
N ASN A 90 -13.24 -2.41 18.34
CA ASN A 90 -14.34 -2.72 17.40
C ASN A 90 -15.59 -1.85 17.54
N HIS A 91 -15.88 -1.31 18.74
CA HIS A 91 -17.06 -0.46 18.96
C HIS A 91 -16.96 0.92 18.28
N ARG A 92 -15.74 1.39 17.98
CA ARG A 92 -15.55 2.72 17.38
C ARG A 92 -16.03 2.76 15.94
N LEU A 93 -16.74 3.83 15.61
CA LEU A 93 -17.34 4.05 14.29
C LEU A 93 -16.31 3.99 13.16
N SER A 94 -15.10 4.53 13.36
CA SER A 94 -14.04 4.53 12.35
C SER A 94 -13.64 3.12 11.90
N ARG A 95 -13.50 2.16 12.83
CA ARG A 95 -13.16 0.77 12.50
C ARG A 95 -14.33 0.05 11.83
N ARG A 96 -15.56 0.28 12.33
CA ARG A 96 -16.77 -0.27 11.70
C ARG A 96 -16.92 0.23 10.28
N ALA A 97 -16.89 1.54 10.04
CA ALA A 97 -17.10 2.13 8.71
C ALA A 97 -16.11 1.59 7.65
N ILE A 98 -14.83 1.38 8.03
CA ILE A 98 -13.78 0.92 7.11
C ILE A 98 -13.96 -0.57 6.73
N PHE A 99 -14.40 -1.41 7.69
CA PHE A 99 -14.54 -2.85 7.49
C PHE A 99 -15.98 -3.34 7.30
N TYR A 100 -16.96 -2.44 7.40
CA TYR A 100 -18.36 -2.76 7.18
C TYR A 100 -18.51 -3.33 5.76
N GLY A 101 -19.05 -4.54 5.68
CA GLY A 101 -19.46 -5.11 4.41
C GLY A 101 -20.61 -4.29 3.86
N VAL A 102 -20.56 -3.96 2.57
CA VAL A 102 -21.76 -3.52 1.84
C VAL A 102 -22.81 -4.62 2.06
N GLY A 103 -23.87 -4.34 2.83
CA GLY A 103 -24.93 -5.31 3.09
C GLY A 103 -25.60 -5.75 1.77
N VAL A 104 -26.27 -6.90 1.80
CA VAL A 104 -26.92 -7.52 0.63
C VAL A 104 -27.87 -6.53 -0.10
N ASP A 105 -28.42 -5.56 0.62
CA ASP A 105 -29.36 -4.55 0.11
C ASP A 105 -28.71 -3.28 -0.46
N TRP A 106 -27.40 -3.08 -0.29
CA TRP A 106 -26.70 -1.90 -0.77
C TRP A 106 -26.20 -2.10 -2.21
N LYS A 107 -27.05 -1.73 -3.17
CA LYS A 107 -26.68 -1.72 -4.60
C LYS A 107 -25.75 -0.55 -4.90
N LYS A 108 -24.49 -0.84 -5.25
CA LYS A 108 -23.56 0.17 -5.76
C LYS A 108 -24.05 0.73 -7.09
N ALA A 109 -23.84 2.02 -7.32
CA ALA A 109 -24.04 2.64 -8.62
C ALA A 109 -23.23 1.90 -9.72
N ARG A 110 -23.84 1.73 -10.90
CA ARG A 110 -23.29 0.95 -12.04
C ARG A 110 -21.90 1.43 -12.52
N SER A 111 -21.52 2.66 -12.19
CA SER A 111 -20.25 3.32 -12.52
C SER A 111 -19.33 3.59 -11.31
N GLY A 112 -19.72 3.16 -10.10
CA GLY A 112 -18.96 3.39 -8.87
C GLY A 112 -17.70 2.52 -8.76
N GLN A 113 -16.80 2.85 -7.82
CA GLN A 113 -15.59 2.05 -7.58
C GLN A 113 -15.96 0.59 -7.22
N THR A 114 -15.58 -0.36 -8.09
CA THR A 114 -15.84 -1.80 -7.91
C THR A 114 -15.07 -2.38 -6.72
N LYS A 115 -13.81 -1.95 -6.53
CA LYS A 115 -12.96 -2.40 -5.42
C LYS A 115 -13.21 -1.53 -4.18
N THR A 116 -13.78 -2.12 -3.14
CA THR A 116 -13.80 -1.56 -1.78
C THR A 116 -12.40 -1.56 -1.16
N TRP A 117 -12.13 -0.65 -0.22
CA TRP A 117 -10.91 -0.67 0.60
C TRP A 117 -10.62 -2.07 1.20
N ARG A 118 -11.64 -2.72 1.78
CA ARG A 118 -11.54 -4.10 2.32
C ARG A 118 -10.99 -5.11 1.30
N LYS A 119 -11.53 -5.14 0.07
CA LYS A 119 -11.03 -6.00 -1.03
C LYS A 119 -9.60 -5.62 -1.45
N SER A 120 -9.25 -4.33 -1.47
CA SER A 120 -7.88 -3.88 -1.76
C SER A 120 -6.88 -4.38 -0.71
N ILE A 121 -7.21 -4.23 0.57
CA ILE A 121 -6.38 -4.70 1.68
C ILE A 121 -6.28 -6.22 1.73
N LYS A 122 -7.36 -6.96 1.43
CA LYS A 122 -7.31 -8.42 1.30
C LYS A 122 -6.32 -8.86 0.21
N SER A 123 -6.32 -8.17 -0.92
CA SER A 123 -5.35 -8.41 -2.01
C SER A 123 -3.93 -8.05 -1.59
N LEU A 124 -3.74 -6.95 -0.85
CA LEU A 124 -2.43 -6.48 -0.37
C LEU A 124 -1.80 -7.43 0.66
N THR A 125 -2.63 -8.00 1.53
CA THR A 125 -2.21 -8.92 2.59
C THR A 125 -2.24 -10.37 2.15
N SER A 126 -2.60 -10.66 0.89
CA SER A 126 -2.62 -12.02 0.36
C SER A 126 -1.28 -12.72 0.47
N GLY A 127 -0.16 -11.99 0.47
CA GLY A 127 1.16 -12.55 0.75
C GLY A 127 1.34 -13.17 2.14
N LEU A 128 0.51 -12.80 3.12
CA LEU A 128 0.50 -13.40 4.47
C LEU A 128 -0.34 -14.68 4.56
N SER A 129 -1.10 -15.01 3.51
CA SER A 129 -1.95 -16.21 3.49
C SER A 129 -1.15 -17.51 3.65
N HIS A 130 0.16 -17.48 3.41
CA HIS A 130 1.05 -18.62 3.52
C HIS A 130 2.22 -18.29 4.44
N VAL A 131 2.45 -19.15 5.43
CA VAL A 131 3.63 -19.10 6.32
C VAL A 131 4.29 -20.48 6.23
N GLY A 132 5.39 -20.58 5.48
CA GLY A 132 6.01 -21.88 5.18
C GLY A 132 5.06 -22.78 4.39
N ARG A 133 4.75 -23.98 4.92
CA ARG A 133 3.76 -24.91 4.35
C ARG A 133 2.33 -24.69 4.87
N CYS A 134 2.12 -23.75 5.80
CA CYS A 134 0.83 -23.53 6.42
C CYS A 134 0.05 -22.43 5.70
N THR A 135 -1.21 -22.71 5.35
CA THR A 135 -2.14 -21.72 4.80
C THR A 135 -3.01 -21.16 5.92
N LEU A 136 -2.99 -19.85 6.11
CA LEU A 136 -3.86 -19.16 7.06
C LEU A 136 -5.29 -19.07 6.49
N PRO A 137 -6.31 -19.32 7.32
CA PRO A 137 -7.69 -19.34 6.85
C PRO A 137 -8.22 -17.95 6.49
N GLY A 138 -9.18 -17.89 5.56
CA GLY A 138 -9.97 -16.68 5.28
C GLY A 138 -9.43 -15.76 4.17
N TRP A 139 -8.24 -16.01 3.63
CA TRP A 139 -7.66 -15.23 2.52
C TRP A 139 -8.16 -15.61 1.12
N ASP A 140 -8.98 -16.66 0.99
CA ASP A 140 -9.57 -17.05 -0.29
C ASP A 140 -10.38 -15.90 -0.91
N LEU A 141 -10.09 -15.57 -2.17
CA LEU A 141 -10.74 -14.52 -2.94
C LEU A 141 -12.25 -14.79 -3.13
N ARG A 142 -12.67 -16.06 -3.09
CA ARG A 142 -14.09 -16.48 -3.19
C ARG A 142 -14.84 -16.39 -1.86
N ASN A 143 -14.14 -16.33 -0.73
CA ASN A 143 -14.75 -16.35 0.59
C ASN A 143 -14.94 -14.92 1.12
N GLU A 144 -16.19 -14.52 1.38
CA GLU A 144 -16.53 -13.22 1.99
C GLU A 144 -16.28 -13.16 3.50
N SER A 145 -15.79 -14.27 4.08
CA SER A 145 -15.50 -14.37 5.51
C SER A 145 -14.54 -13.29 6.02
N ASN A 146 -14.81 -12.81 7.22
CA ASN A 146 -13.96 -11.89 7.99
C ASN A 146 -12.81 -12.60 8.74
N ARG A 147 -12.65 -13.92 8.60
CA ARG A 147 -11.61 -14.69 9.33
C ARG A 147 -10.19 -14.14 9.12
N TRP A 148 -9.88 -13.66 7.91
CA TRP A 148 -8.58 -13.05 7.65
C TRP A 148 -8.35 -11.74 8.43
N LEU A 149 -9.42 -10.96 8.70
CA LEU A 149 -9.33 -9.75 9.50
C LEU A 149 -9.07 -10.06 10.98
N GLU A 150 -9.63 -11.16 11.50
CA GLU A 150 -9.39 -11.61 12.87
C GLU A 150 -7.92 -12.00 13.04
N THR A 151 -7.37 -12.81 12.12
CA THR A 151 -5.95 -13.17 12.15
C THR A 151 -5.04 -11.94 12.03
N LEU A 152 -5.39 -10.97 11.17
CA LEU A 152 -4.64 -9.71 11.10
C LEU A 152 -4.75 -8.88 12.38
N ASN A 153 -5.92 -8.86 13.02
CA ASN A 153 -6.15 -8.15 14.26
C ASN A 153 -5.21 -8.66 15.35
N ASP A 154 -5.12 -9.97 15.51
CA ASP A 154 -4.24 -10.61 16.50
C ASP A 154 -2.77 -10.27 16.24
N MET A 155 -2.32 -10.35 14.98
CA MET A 155 -0.97 -9.95 14.58
C MET A 155 -0.70 -8.45 14.80
N ALA A 156 -1.71 -7.59 14.62
CA ALA A 156 -1.56 -6.15 14.77
C ALA A 156 -1.47 -5.71 16.24
N GLN A 157 -2.08 -6.45 17.18
CA GLN A 157 -1.97 -6.18 18.62
C GLN A 157 -0.51 -6.27 19.08
N ASN A 158 0.25 -7.22 18.55
CA ASN A 158 1.69 -7.27 18.78
C ASN A 158 2.43 -6.35 17.80
N SER A 159 2.95 -5.22 18.29
CA SER A 159 3.63 -4.21 17.46
C SER A 159 4.88 -4.73 16.76
N LEU A 160 5.63 -5.66 17.37
CA LEU A 160 6.83 -6.25 16.80
C LEU A 160 6.48 -7.24 15.68
N GLN A 161 5.47 -8.10 15.92
CA GLN A 161 4.97 -9.02 14.90
C GLN A 161 4.40 -8.26 13.70
N TRP A 162 3.63 -7.19 13.94
CA TRP A 162 3.12 -6.35 12.86
C TRP A 162 4.23 -5.72 12.02
N ARG A 163 5.30 -5.22 12.65
CA ARG A 163 6.46 -4.68 11.93
C ARG A 163 7.15 -5.74 11.07
N ARG A 164 7.27 -6.98 11.57
CA ARG A 164 7.82 -8.11 10.80
C ARG A 164 6.94 -8.47 9.60
N CYS A 165 5.62 -8.50 9.77
CA CYS A 165 4.67 -8.73 8.66
C CYS A 165 4.76 -7.64 7.60
N ILE A 166 4.82 -6.36 8.00
CA ILE A 166 5.03 -5.24 7.07
C ILE A 166 6.34 -5.43 6.30
N HIS A 167 7.43 -5.76 7.00
CA HIS A 167 8.72 -5.96 6.35
C HIS A 167 8.65 -7.10 5.33
N SER A 168 8.04 -8.23 5.68
CA SER A 168 7.86 -9.36 4.76
C SER A 168 7.02 -9.02 3.54
N LEU A 169 5.95 -8.24 3.71
CA LEU A 169 5.06 -7.81 2.61
C LEU A 169 5.67 -6.74 1.71
N CYS A 170 6.53 -5.89 2.26
CA CYS A 170 7.19 -4.79 1.54
C CYS A 170 8.61 -5.13 1.06
N SER A 171 9.15 -6.31 1.41
CA SER A 171 10.44 -6.76 0.90
C SER A 171 10.30 -7.12 -0.58
N PRO A 172 11.25 -6.69 -1.44
CA PRO A 172 11.30 -7.17 -2.81
C PRO A 172 11.49 -8.70 -2.78
N LYS A 173 10.56 -9.42 -3.41
CA LYS A 173 10.76 -10.83 -3.75
C LYS A 173 11.79 -10.82 -4.88
N PHE A 174 13.03 -11.17 -4.55
CA PHE A 174 14.08 -11.40 -5.54
C PHE A 174 13.75 -12.63 -6.39
#